data_AF-A0A7Y8DP15-F1
#
_entry.id   AF-A0A7Y8DP15-F1
#
_cell.length_a   1.000
_cell.length_b   1.000
_cell.length_c   1.000
_cell.angle_alpha   90.00
_cell.angle_beta   90.00
_cell.angle_gamma   90.00
#
_symmetry.space_group_name_H-M   'P 1'
#
loop_
_entity.id
_entity.type
_entity.pdbx_description
1 polymer ?
#
loop_
_entity_poly.entity_id
_entity_poly.type
_entity_poly.pdbx_seq_one_letter_code
_entity_poly.pdbx_strand_id
1 'polypeptide(L)'
;MSDKKAQTRERILQAASSALIQRGPVEPSVGEVMGAAGLTVGGFYAHFESKDALMLEAFTQLLARRRASIDDMDAQLTGEERRSLVAAFYLSRKHRDSTAQACPIPATVGEMSRLPEVFREALNEHVELMAAQLAASPEDTDKALADMALMIGGLALARALGPGELSDRVLRAAKSAVR
;
A
#
# COMPACT_ATOMS: atom_id res chain seq x y z
N MET A 1 12.09 12.44 -27.42
CA MET A 1 11.23 13.32 -26.58
C MET A 1 10.27 12.52 -25.68
N SER A 2 9.65 11.44 -26.17
CA SER A 2 8.79 10.55 -25.37
C SER A 2 9.45 10.05 -24.06
N ASP A 3 10.72 9.64 -24.16
CA ASP A 3 11.47 9.05 -23.05
C ASP A 3 11.68 10.01 -21.87
N LYS A 4 12.01 11.29 -22.15
CA LYS A 4 12.10 12.33 -21.11
C LYS A 4 10.76 12.64 -20.47
N LYS A 5 9.67 12.68 -21.25
CA LYS A 5 8.31 12.92 -20.72
C LYS A 5 7.88 11.77 -19.81
N ALA A 6 8.14 10.53 -20.19
CA ALA A 6 7.86 9.35 -19.39
C ALA A 6 8.68 9.33 -18.10
N GLN A 7 9.99 9.62 -18.17
CA GLN A 7 10.86 9.68 -17.00
C GLN A 7 10.44 10.77 -16.00
N THR A 8 10.03 11.95 -16.49
CA THR A 8 9.49 13.01 -15.63
C THR A 8 8.18 12.57 -14.95
N ARG A 9 7.27 11.95 -15.70
CA ARG A 9 6.01 11.44 -15.15
C ARG A 9 6.24 10.40 -14.05
N GLU A 10 7.17 9.47 -14.28
CA GLU A 10 7.53 8.45 -13.29
C GLU A 10 8.13 9.07 -12.02
N ARG A 11 8.98 10.09 -12.13
CA ARG A 11 9.51 10.81 -10.95
C ARG A 11 8.40 11.45 -10.12
N ILE A 12 7.41 12.07 -10.77
CA ILE A 12 6.23 12.62 -10.09
C ILE A 12 5.46 11.50 -9.38
N LEU A 13 5.23 10.38 -10.06
CA LEU A 13 4.51 9.23 -9.50
C LEU A 13 5.23 8.58 -8.31
N GLN A 14 6.56 8.51 -8.35
CA GLN A 14 7.39 8.01 -7.24
C GLN A 14 7.33 8.94 -6.02
N ALA A 15 7.39 10.25 -6.24
CA ALA A 15 7.22 11.24 -5.18
C ALA A 15 5.81 11.15 -4.56
N ALA A 16 4.78 11.02 -5.40
CA ALA A 16 3.40 10.84 -4.95
C ALA A 16 3.20 9.54 -4.16
N SER A 17 3.76 8.42 -4.64
CA SER A 17 3.72 7.13 -3.95
C SER A 17 4.35 7.21 -2.56
N SER A 18 5.48 7.89 -2.45
CA SER A 18 6.17 8.07 -1.17
C SER A 18 5.36 8.96 -0.23
N ALA A 19 4.74 10.02 -0.73
CA ALA A 19 3.86 10.89 0.06
C ALA A 19 2.61 10.15 0.54
N LEU A 20 1.97 9.38 -0.35
CA LEU A 20 0.80 8.56 -0.07
C LEU A 20 1.04 7.55 1.06
N ILE A 21 2.18 6.86 1.04
CA ILE A 21 2.56 5.88 2.07
C ILE A 21 2.72 6.54 3.45
N GLN A 22 3.21 7.77 3.50
CA GLN A 22 3.56 8.45 4.75
C GLN A 22 2.41 9.27 5.33
N ARG A 23 1.62 9.90 4.47
CA ARG A 23 0.69 10.98 4.85
C ARG A 23 -0.72 10.82 4.27
N GLY A 24 -1.00 9.67 3.63
CA GLY A 24 -2.26 9.42 2.96
C GLY A 24 -2.44 10.26 1.67
N PRO A 25 -3.54 10.06 0.94
CA PRO A 25 -3.83 10.80 -0.28
C PRO A 25 -4.34 12.25 -0.05
N VAL A 26 -4.94 12.55 1.12
CA VAL A 26 -5.57 13.86 1.33
C VAL A 26 -4.53 14.93 1.65
N GLU A 27 -3.61 14.67 2.57
CA GLU A 27 -2.68 15.67 3.11
C GLU A 27 -1.71 16.27 2.07
N PRO A 28 -1.02 15.47 1.21
CA PRO A 28 0.01 16.01 0.34
C PRO A 28 -0.53 17.01 -0.67
N SER A 29 0.20 18.11 -0.89
CA SER A 29 -0.13 19.08 -1.94
C SER A 29 0.59 18.78 -3.27
N VAL A 30 0.06 19.29 -4.38
CA VAL A 30 0.75 19.25 -5.69
C VAL A 30 2.14 19.89 -5.58
N GLY A 31 2.26 21.00 -4.84
CA GLY A 31 3.53 21.69 -4.64
C GLY A 31 4.58 20.83 -3.94
N GLU A 32 4.18 20.12 -2.89
CA GLU A 32 5.06 19.20 -2.15
C GLU A 32 5.51 18.03 -3.02
N VAL A 33 4.60 17.41 -3.76
CA VAL A 33 4.93 16.28 -4.65
C VAL A 33 5.89 16.73 -5.76
N MET A 34 5.60 17.87 -6.40
CA MET A 34 6.46 18.41 -7.46
C MET A 34 7.83 18.83 -6.92
N GLY A 35 7.88 19.44 -5.74
CA GLY A 35 9.12 19.78 -5.05
C GLY A 35 9.96 18.54 -4.73
N ALA A 36 9.34 17.50 -4.17
CA ALA A 36 10.00 16.21 -3.92
C ALA A 36 10.47 15.51 -5.20
N ALA A 37 9.75 15.70 -6.31
CA ALA A 37 10.16 15.24 -7.63
C ALA A 37 11.26 16.10 -8.25
N GLY A 38 11.64 17.24 -7.67
CA GLY A 38 12.63 18.18 -8.21
C GLY A 38 12.12 18.92 -9.46
N LEU A 39 10.85 19.29 -9.48
CA LEU A 39 10.15 19.91 -10.60
C LEU A 39 9.35 21.14 -10.15
N THR A 40 9.11 22.07 -11.07
CA THR A 40 8.24 23.22 -10.81
C THR A 40 6.78 22.83 -10.88
N VAL A 41 5.92 23.48 -10.09
CA VAL A 41 4.48 23.17 -10.00
C VAL A 41 3.77 23.30 -11.36
N GLY A 42 4.18 24.25 -12.19
CA GLY A 42 3.57 24.47 -13.52
C GLY A 42 3.67 23.28 -14.47
N GLY A 43 4.63 22.38 -14.27
CA GLY A 43 4.77 21.17 -15.08
C GLY A 43 3.75 20.07 -14.75
N PHE A 44 3.06 20.15 -13.61
CA PHE A 44 2.17 19.08 -13.12
C PHE A 44 1.06 18.73 -14.12
N TYR A 45 0.35 19.74 -14.60
CA TYR A 45 -0.82 19.58 -15.47
C TYR A 45 -0.47 19.09 -16.89
N ALA A 46 0.82 19.01 -17.24
CA ALA A 46 1.28 18.36 -18.47
C ALA A 46 1.31 16.81 -18.34
N HIS A 47 1.17 16.28 -17.13
CA HIS A 47 1.32 14.85 -16.81
C HIS A 47 0.10 14.23 -16.12
N PHE A 48 -0.60 14.99 -15.27
CA PHE A 48 -1.76 14.53 -14.49
C PHE A 48 -2.85 15.58 -14.50
N GLU A 49 -4.10 15.15 -14.61
CA GLU A 49 -5.27 16.04 -14.70
C GLU A 49 -5.61 16.69 -13.36
N SER A 50 -5.37 15.98 -12.26
CA SER A 50 -5.65 16.44 -10.90
C SER A 50 -4.77 15.74 -9.87
N LYS A 51 -4.74 16.29 -8.64
CA LYS A 51 -4.09 15.62 -7.50
C LYS A 51 -4.69 14.24 -7.26
N ASP A 52 -6.01 14.13 -7.30
CA ASP A 52 -6.71 12.89 -7.03
C ASP A 52 -6.40 11.82 -8.08
N ALA A 53 -6.29 12.20 -9.36
CA ALA A 53 -5.86 11.30 -10.43
C ALA A 53 -4.44 10.77 -10.19
N LEU A 54 -3.50 11.65 -9.81
CA LEU A 54 -2.15 11.24 -9.43
C LEU A 54 -2.15 10.27 -8.23
N MET A 55 -2.89 10.60 -7.17
CA MET A 55 -2.94 9.79 -5.96
C MET A 55 -3.60 8.44 -6.20
N LEU A 56 -4.64 8.38 -7.05
CA LEU A 56 -5.29 7.14 -7.44
C LEU A 56 -4.34 6.24 -8.23
N GLU A 57 -3.57 6.82 -9.16
CA GLU A 57 -2.58 6.07 -9.91
C GLU A 57 -1.45 5.55 -9.02
N ALA A 58 -0.96 6.38 -8.08
CA ALA A 58 0.04 5.94 -7.10
C ALA A 58 -0.52 4.81 -6.22
N PHE A 59 -1.77 4.94 -5.77
CA PHE A 59 -2.46 3.94 -4.96
C PHE A 59 -2.59 2.61 -5.72
N THR A 60 -3.16 2.63 -6.92
CA THR A 60 -3.36 1.43 -7.75
C THR A 60 -2.04 0.77 -8.16
N GLN A 61 -1.00 1.55 -8.47
CA GLN A 61 0.34 1.02 -8.79
C GLN A 61 0.96 0.30 -7.57
N LEU A 62 0.85 0.88 -6.38
CA LEU A 62 1.34 0.24 -5.16
C LEU A 62 0.56 -1.04 -4.82
N LEU A 63 -0.77 -1.04 -5.01
CA LEU A 63 -1.61 -2.23 -4.80
C LEU A 63 -1.27 -3.35 -5.80
N ALA A 64 -1.08 -3.00 -7.08
CA ALA A 64 -0.69 -3.96 -8.12
C ALA A 64 0.66 -4.62 -7.81
N ARG A 65 1.65 -3.84 -7.33
CA ARG A 65 2.94 -4.39 -6.88
C ARG A 65 2.79 -5.39 -5.73
N ARG A 66 1.80 -5.21 -4.84
CA ARG A 66 1.53 -6.18 -3.76
C ARG A 66 0.98 -7.49 -4.30
N ARG A 67 -0.01 -7.43 -5.21
CA ARG A 67 -0.56 -8.63 -5.85
C ARG A 67 0.53 -9.40 -6.60
N ALA A 68 1.33 -8.70 -7.41
CA ALA A 68 2.45 -9.30 -8.14
C ALA A 68 3.47 -9.99 -7.22
N SER A 69 3.75 -9.41 -6.04
CA SER A 69 4.67 -10.04 -5.08
C SER A 69 4.18 -11.36 -4.51
N ILE A 70 2.87 -11.64 -4.56
CA ILE A 70 2.30 -12.94 -4.18
C ILE A 70 2.43 -13.95 -5.31
N ASP A 71 2.28 -13.49 -6.56
CA ASP A 71 2.45 -14.33 -7.76
C ASP A 71 3.88 -14.84 -7.91
N ASP A 72 4.87 -14.05 -7.45
CA ASP A 72 6.29 -14.42 -7.45
C ASP A 72 6.68 -15.43 -6.33
N MET A 73 5.76 -15.77 -5.43
CA MET A 73 6.04 -16.74 -4.35
C MET A 73 6.02 -18.18 -4.85
N ASP A 74 6.75 -19.06 -4.15
CA ASP A 74 6.78 -20.49 -4.48
C ASP A 74 5.36 -21.09 -4.53
N ALA A 75 5.03 -21.71 -5.67
CA ALA A 75 3.75 -22.34 -5.91
C ALA A 75 3.53 -23.60 -5.05
N GLN A 76 4.59 -24.16 -4.46
CA GLN A 76 4.51 -25.32 -3.57
C GLN A 76 4.08 -24.98 -2.14
N LEU A 77 4.02 -23.68 -1.78
CA LEU A 77 3.55 -23.27 -0.46
C LEU A 77 2.06 -23.59 -0.31
N THR A 78 1.71 -24.22 0.82
CA THR A 78 0.32 -24.31 1.27
C THR A 78 -0.23 -22.89 1.52
N GLY A 79 -1.57 -22.75 1.55
CA GLY A 79 -2.17 -21.44 1.82
C GLY A 79 -1.77 -20.87 3.19
N GLU A 80 -1.62 -21.71 4.22
CA GLU A 80 -1.15 -21.29 5.54
C GLU A 80 0.31 -20.80 5.53
N GLU A 81 1.21 -21.53 4.85
CA GLU A 81 2.61 -21.09 4.70
C GLU A 81 2.70 -19.79 3.91
N ARG A 82 1.90 -19.65 2.85
CA ARG A 82 1.80 -18.42 2.05
C ARG A 82 1.35 -17.25 2.92
N ARG A 83 0.23 -17.38 3.65
CA ARG A 83 -0.27 -16.32 4.54
C ARG A 83 0.71 -15.96 5.64
N SER A 84 1.34 -16.96 6.26
CA SER A 84 2.38 -16.76 7.28
C SER A 84 3.58 -15.99 6.74
N LEU A 85 4.05 -16.33 5.54
CA LEU A 85 5.18 -15.65 4.90
C LEU A 85 4.83 -14.20 4.53
N VAL A 86 3.63 -13.97 3.98
CA VAL A 86 3.13 -12.62 3.67
C VAL A 86 3.02 -11.78 4.94
N ALA A 87 2.44 -12.33 6.01
CA ALA A 87 2.37 -11.65 7.30
C ALA A 87 3.76 -11.38 7.89
N ALA A 88 4.74 -12.28 7.69
CA ALA A 88 6.10 -12.07 8.14
C ALA A 88 6.76 -10.84 7.50
N PHE A 89 6.58 -10.67 6.18
CA PHE A 89 7.05 -9.50 5.43
C PHE A 89 6.25 -8.24 5.76
N TYR A 90 4.92 -8.36 5.81
CA TYR A 90 4.02 -7.22 6.01
C TYR A 90 4.16 -6.63 7.42
N LEU A 91 4.16 -7.47 8.46
CA LEU A 91 4.27 -7.04 9.86
C LEU A 91 5.73 -7.02 10.32
N SER A 92 6.56 -6.24 9.63
CA SER A 92 7.99 -6.07 9.92
C SER A 92 8.32 -4.62 10.28
N ARG A 93 9.36 -4.43 11.11
CA ARG A 93 9.91 -3.08 11.37
C ARG A 93 10.30 -2.37 10.07
N LYS A 94 10.90 -3.12 9.14
CA LYS A 94 11.25 -2.62 7.80
C LYS A 94 10.03 -2.02 7.10
N HIS A 95 8.88 -2.70 7.13
CA HIS A 95 7.67 -2.17 6.50
C HIS A 95 7.04 -1.02 7.30
N ARG A 96 7.06 -1.09 8.64
CA ARG A 96 6.59 0.01 9.52
C ARG A 96 7.32 1.31 9.18
N ASP A 97 8.64 1.24 9.07
CA ASP A 97 9.53 2.39 8.92
C ASP A 97 9.76 2.79 7.44
N SER A 98 9.18 2.05 6.49
CA SER A 98 9.41 2.30 5.05
C SER A 98 8.63 3.52 4.55
N THR A 99 9.33 4.43 3.88
CA THR A 99 8.76 5.61 3.21
C THR A 99 8.51 5.39 1.71
N ALA A 100 9.01 4.28 1.16
CA ALA A 100 8.85 3.88 -0.23
C ALA A 100 8.48 2.40 -0.31
N GLN A 101 7.84 1.98 -1.41
CA GLN A 101 7.52 0.58 -1.65
C GLN A 101 6.88 -0.12 -0.43
N ALA A 102 5.93 0.55 0.24
CA ALA A 102 5.11 0.01 1.32
C ALA A 102 3.66 -0.22 0.84
N CYS A 103 2.84 -0.91 1.62
CA CYS A 103 1.40 -0.96 1.39
C CYS A 103 0.81 0.44 1.71
N PRO A 104 -0.02 1.01 0.81
CA PRO A 104 -0.61 2.32 1.04
C PRO A 104 -1.83 2.26 1.98
N ILE A 105 -2.51 1.10 2.07
CA ILE A 105 -3.79 0.95 2.79
C ILE A 105 -3.73 1.46 4.24
N PRO A 106 -2.70 1.17 5.06
CA PRO A 106 -2.63 1.68 6.44
C PRO A 106 -2.73 3.21 6.55
N ALA A 107 -2.21 3.94 5.57
CA ALA A 107 -2.26 5.41 5.55
C ALA A 107 -3.53 5.95 4.86
N THR A 108 -4.23 5.12 4.08
CA THR A 108 -5.39 5.55 3.28
C THR A 108 -6.74 5.16 3.91
N VAL A 109 -6.82 4.06 4.66
CA VAL A 109 -8.10 3.45 5.07
C VAL A 109 -8.99 4.41 5.89
N GLY A 110 -8.39 5.25 6.73
CA GLY A 110 -9.12 6.24 7.54
C GLY A 110 -9.65 7.44 6.73
N GLU A 111 -9.19 7.63 5.50
CA GLU A 111 -9.56 8.76 4.64
C GLU A 111 -10.56 8.37 3.54
N MET A 112 -10.88 7.08 3.39
CA MET A 112 -11.69 6.54 2.28
C MET A 112 -13.08 7.18 2.15
N SER A 113 -13.65 7.74 3.21
CA SER A 113 -14.94 8.44 3.17
C SER A 113 -14.87 9.83 2.52
N ARG A 114 -13.66 10.39 2.36
CA ARG A 114 -13.42 11.72 1.79
C ARG A 114 -12.84 11.67 0.37
N LEU A 115 -12.53 10.48 -0.13
CA LEU A 115 -11.93 10.28 -1.45
C LEU A 115 -12.99 10.01 -2.51
N PRO A 116 -12.69 10.29 -3.79
CA PRO A 116 -13.53 9.87 -4.91
C PRO A 116 -13.83 8.36 -4.89
N GLU A 117 -15.02 7.95 -5.35
CA GLU A 117 -15.52 6.56 -5.30
C GLU A 117 -14.53 5.54 -5.88
N VAL A 118 -13.82 5.92 -6.94
CA VAL A 118 -12.81 5.10 -7.62
C VAL A 118 -11.69 4.58 -6.70
N PHE A 119 -11.40 5.25 -5.58
CA PHE A 119 -10.46 4.71 -4.57
C PHE A 119 -11.05 3.50 -3.84
N ARG A 120 -12.35 3.54 -3.53
CA ARG A 120 -13.07 2.43 -2.89
C ARG A 120 -13.18 1.24 -3.84
N GLU A 121 -13.51 1.49 -5.11
CA GLU A 121 -13.53 0.47 -6.16
C GLU A 121 -12.17 -0.24 -6.26
N ALA A 122 -11.07 0.52 -6.34
CA ALA A 122 -9.72 -0.03 -6.38
C ALA A 122 -9.34 -0.81 -5.12
N LEU A 123 -9.81 -0.38 -3.94
CA LEU A 123 -9.60 -1.11 -2.69
C LEU A 123 -10.37 -2.43 -2.68
N ASN A 124 -11.64 -2.42 -3.09
CA ASN A 124 -12.49 -3.61 -3.13
C ASN A 124 -11.88 -4.67 -4.05
N GLU A 125 -11.55 -4.29 -5.28
CA GLU A 125 -10.90 -5.19 -6.25
C GLU A 125 -9.61 -5.76 -5.68
N HIS A 126 -8.78 -4.93 -5.05
CA HIS A 126 -7.54 -5.40 -4.44
C HIS A 126 -7.78 -6.39 -3.30
N VAL A 127 -8.77 -6.13 -2.43
CA VAL A 127 -9.06 -7.01 -1.30
C VAL A 127 -9.58 -8.36 -1.78
N GLU A 128 -10.49 -8.37 -2.76
CA GLU A 128 -11.03 -9.59 -3.35
C GLU A 128 -9.92 -10.44 -4.00
N LEU A 129 -9.06 -9.83 -4.83
CA LEU A 129 -7.97 -10.53 -5.50
C LEU A 129 -6.94 -11.08 -4.52
N MET A 130 -6.54 -10.29 -3.50
CA MET A 130 -5.60 -10.75 -2.49
C MET A 130 -6.18 -11.88 -1.64
N ALA A 131 -7.46 -11.80 -1.25
CA ALA A 131 -8.12 -12.86 -0.51
C ALA A 131 -8.14 -14.16 -1.32
N ALA A 132 -8.45 -14.08 -2.62
CA ALA A 132 -8.41 -15.23 -3.51
C ALA A 132 -7.00 -15.83 -3.68
N GLN A 133 -5.96 -14.99 -3.76
CA GLN A 133 -4.55 -15.46 -3.85
C GLN A 133 -4.04 -16.10 -2.54
N LEU A 134 -4.60 -15.73 -1.40
CA LEU A 134 -4.15 -16.17 -0.07
C LEU A 134 -4.98 -17.33 0.51
N ALA A 135 -6.19 -17.53 0.02
CA ALA A 135 -7.05 -18.64 0.40
C ALA A 135 -6.57 -19.93 -0.30
N ALA A 136 -6.46 -21.05 0.44
CA ALA A 136 -6.16 -22.36 -0.18
C ALA A 136 -7.42 -22.98 -0.81
N SER A 137 -8.59 -22.60 -0.29
CA SER A 137 -9.91 -23.07 -0.70
C SER A 137 -10.93 -21.95 -0.50
N PRO A 138 -12.14 -22.03 -1.09
CA PRO A 138 -13.21 -21.06 -0.84
C PRO A 138 -13.60 -20.93 0.64
N GLU A 139 -13.41 -22.00 1.42
CA GLU A 139 -13.69 -22.04 2.87
C GLU A 139 -12.70 -21.18 3.68
N ASP A 140 -11.51 -20.93 3.12
CA ASP A 140 -10.45 -20.11 3.75
C ASP A 140 -10.57 -18.62 3.42
N THR A 141 -11.55 -18.18 2.63
CA THR A 141 -11.67 -16.77 2.25
C THR A 141 -11.82 -15.84 3.46
N ASP A 142 -12.69 -16.17 4.42
CA ASP A 142 -12.87 -15.38 5.64
C ASP A 142 -11.59 -15.35 6.49
N LYS A 143 -10.83 -16.45 6.48
CA LYS A 143 -9.54 -16.54 7.15
C LYS A 143 -8.50 -15.62 6.52
N ALA A 144 -8.40 -15.62 5.19
CA ALA A 144 -7.53 -14.71 4.46
C ALA A 144 -7.90 -13.23 4.71
N LEU A 145 -9.21 -12.92 4.74
CA LEU A 145 -9.70 -11.57 5.08
C LEU A 145 -9.35 -11.17 6.51
N ALA A 146 -9.49 -12.08 7.49
CA ALA A 146 -9.09 -11.83 8.87
C ALA A 146 -7.57 -11.58 8.98
N ASP A 147 -6.75 -12.36 8.28
CA ASP A 147 -5.30 -12.17 8.24
C ASP A 147 -4.92 -10.83 7.61
N MET A 148 -5.61 -10.41 6.55
CA MET A 148 -5.44 -9.09 5.94
C MET A 148 -5.79 -7.97 6.91
N ALA A 149 -6.88 -8.09 7.67
CA ALA A 149 -7.25 -7.13 8.69
C ALA A 149 -6.19 -7.03 9.80
N LEU A 150 -5.63 -8.17 10.24
CA LEU A 150 -4.53 -8.23 11.21
C LEU A 150 -3.26 -7.56 10.65
N MET A 151 -2.91 -7.82 9.39
CA MET A 151 -1.75 -7.24 8.72
C MET A 151 -1.87 -5.71 8.61
N ILE A 152 -2.97 -5.23 8.01
CA ILE A 152 -3.21 -3.81 7.76
C ILE A 152 -3.34 -3.05 9.09
N GLY A 153 -4.20 -3.53 10.00
CA GLY A 153 -4.47 -2.90 11.28
C GLY A 153 -3.27 -2.95 12.23
N GLY A 154 -2.58 -4.09 12.30
CA GLY A 154 -1.37 -4.25 13.11
C GLY A 154 -0.25 -3.31 12.67
N LEU A 155 -0.07 -3.14 11.35
CA LEU A 155 0.91 -2.19 10.83
C LEU A 155 0.51 -0.73 11.06
N ALA A 156 -0.77 -0.39 10.85
CA ALA A 156 -1.29 0.95 11.09
C ALA A 156 -1.09 1.37 12.56
N LEU A 157 -1.46 0.50 13.50
CA LEU A 157 -1.29 0.74 14.93
C LEU A 157 0.20 0.84 15.31
N ALA A 158 1.04 -0.05 14.78
CA ALA A 158 2.48 -0.01 15.03
C ALA A 158 3.14 1.28 14.52
N ARG A 159 2.69 1.82 13.37
CA ARG A 159 3.15 3.12 12.86
C ARG A 159 2.68 4.26 13.75
N ALA A 160 1.43 4.27 14.18
CA ALA A 160 0.87 5.30 15.05
C ALA A 160 1.61 5.40 16.40
N LEU A 161 2.08 4.27 16.93
CA LEU A 161 2.88 4.21 18.16
C LEU A 161 4.33 4.70 17.97
N GLY A 162 4.82 4.81 16.74
CA GLY A 162 6.22 5.10 16.43
C GLY A 162 7.18 3.95 16.81
N PRO A 163 8.48 4.09 16.51
CA PRO A 163 9.48 3.08 16.87
C PRO A 163 9.58 2.89 18.39
N GLY A 164 9.54 1.65 18.86
CA GLY A 164 9.67 1.32 20.28
C GLY A 164 9.18 -0.09 20.60
N GLU A 165 9.39 -0.52 21.85
CA GLU A 165 9.07 -1.89 22.30
C GLU A 165 7.60 -2.25 22.13
N LEU A 166 6.69 -1.32 22.40
CA LEU A 166 5.25 -1.55 22.25
C LEU A 166 4.84 -1.73 20.79
N SER A 167 5.35 -0.87 19.89
CA SER A 167 5.13 -1.01 18.44
C SER A 167 5.65 -2.34 17.90
N ASP A 168 6.86 -2.72 18.31
CA ASP A 168 7.45 -4.01 18.00
C ASP A 168 6.61 -5.19 18.53
N ARG A 169 6.02 -5.03 19.71
CA ARG A 169 5.13 -6.04 20.30
C ARG A 169 3.82 -6.15 19.54
N VAL A 170 3.22 -5.05 19.08
CA VAL A 170 2.02 -5.05 18.23
C VAL A 170 2.29 -5.84 16.94
N LEU A 171 3.41 -5.57 16.25
CA LEU A 171 3.78 -6.30 15.04
C LEU A 171 3.91 -7.81 15.30
N ARG A 172 4.56 -8.20 16.40
CA ARG A 172 4.70 -9.62 16.79
C ARG A 172 3.36 -10.27 17.11
N ALA A 173 2.52 -9.59 17.90
CA ALA A 173 1.23 -10.11 18.33
C ALA A 173 0.28 -10.32 17.14
N ALA A 174 0.17 -9.33 16.26
CA ALA A 174 -0.63 -9.44 15.03
C ALA A 174 -0.12 -10.59 14.15
N LYS A 175 1.21 -10.72 13.99
CA LYS A 175 1.82 -11.77 13.17
C LYS A 175 1.56 -13.17 13.73
N SER A 176 1.62 -13.35 15.05
CA SER A 176 1.33 -14.64 15.69
C SER A 176 -0.15 -15.04 15.63
N ALA A 177 -1.05 -14.11 15.31
CA ALA A 177 -2.47 -14.37 15.20
C ALA A 177 -2.90 -14.78 13.78
N VAL A 178 -2.03 -14.59 12.78
CA VAL A 178 -2.24 -15.05 11.40
C VAL A 178 -2.16 -16.58 11.35
N ARG A 179 -3.05 -17.21 10.57
CA ARG A 179 -3.19 -18.67 10.52
C ARG A 179 -3.29 -19.22 9.11
#